data_AF-A0A842XNX9-F1
#
_entry.id   AF-A0A842XNX9-F1
#
_cell.length_a   1.000
_cell.length_b   1.000
_cell.length_c   1.000
_cell.angle_alpha   90.00
_cell.angle_beta   90.00
_cell.angle_gamma   90.00
#
_symmetry.space_group_name_H-M   'P 1'
#
loop_
_entity.id
_entity.type
_entity.pdbx_description
1 polymer ?
#
loop_
_entity_poly.entity_id
_entity_poly.type
_entity_poly.pdbx_seq_one_letter_code
_entity_poly.pdbx_strand_id
1 'polypeptide(L)'
;MELEAIFRQVGKQVTEDRISAEYHQYTELKHTWRLRNHMLSFKISDYMDGAPDEITKALAWYLICRAKGSKCPAGMAAQYLDYARSTELWDAKRDSFISRARNLSFRPVGNHRDLGEVFDYVNGCYFSGGLRRPDLAWTKESPSSRLGFYFKALNLLAANRVLDSERVPRYVLEFVVYHELLHEVMNPKGTATRSIHHTKEFKERERQFSMYSEAEDWLSKLSRPRTRR
;
A
#
# COMPACT_ATOMS: atom_id res chain seq x y z
N MET A 1 24.60 -8.96 8.47
CA MET A 1 24.53 -10.12 9.40
C MET A 1 23.32 -10.98 9.04
N GLU A 2 23.26 -12.26 9.47
CA GLU A 2 22.06 -13.10 9.25
C GLU A 2 20.84 -12.56 10.02
N LEU A 3 19.65 -12.57 9.42
CA LEU A 3 18.41 -11.98 9.95
C LEU A 3 18.14 -12.38 11.41
N GLU A 4 18.22 -13.67 11.71
CA GLU A 4 17.95 -14.19 13.05
C GLU A 4 18.96 -13.67 14.08
N ALA A 5 20.23 -13.52 13.70
CA ALA A 5 21.26 -13.00 14.59
C ALA A 5 20.97 -11.56 15.02
N ILE A 6 20.52 -10.71 14.10
CA ILE A 6 20.12 -9.32 14.40
C ILE A 6 18.91 -9.31 15.34
N PHE A 7 17.89 -10.12 15.06
CA PHE A 7 16.69 -10.21 15.89
C PHE A 7 17.02 -10.69 17.32
N ARG A 8 17.88 -11.70 17.47
CA ARG A 8 18.36 -12.16 18.78
C ARG A 8 19.18 -11.09 19.51
N GLN A 9 20.02 -10.34 18.80
CA GLN A 9 20.80 -9.24 19.40
C GLN A 9 19.90 -8.13 19.94
N VAL A 10 18.82 -7.80 19.23
CA VAL A 10 17.81 -6.84 19.72
C VAL A 10 16.98 -7.44 20.85
N GLY A 11 16.58 -8.71 20.75
CA GLY A 11 15.83 -9.43 21.78
C GLY A 11 16.49 -9.40 23.16
N LYS A 12 17.81 -9.66 23.21
CA LYS A 12 18.59 -9.60 24.46
C LYS A 12 18.51 -8.24 25.16
N GLN A 13 18.40 -7.15 24.40
CA GLN A 13 18.29 -5.79 24.95
C GLN A 13 16.92 -5.50 25.58
N VAL A 14 15.92 -6.35 25.33
CA VAL A 14 14.57 -6.28 25.91
C VAL A 14 14.18 -7.55 26.64
N THR A 15 15.18 -8.23 27.20
CA THR A 15 15.06 -9.45 28.01
C THR A 15 14.23 -10.54 27.33
N GLU A 16 14.38 -10.67 26.01
CA GLU A 16 13.75 -11.70 25.19
C GLU A 16 14.83 -12.57 24.54
N ASP A 17 15.11 -13.72 25.15
CA ASP A 17 16.22 -14.59 24.75
C ASP A 17 15.83 -15.66 23.74
N ARG A 18 14.53 -15.91 23.56
CA ARG A 18 13.99 -16.96 22.69
C ARG A 18 13.30 -16.34 21.50
N ILE A 19 14.11 -15.91 20.53
CA ILE A 19 13.66 -15.32 19.27
C ILE A 19 14.14 -16.17 18.10
N SER A 20 13.24 -16.42 17.15
CA SER A 20 13.57 -16.86 15.80
C SER A 20 13.03 -15.89 14.76
N ALA A 21 13.74 -15.71 13.66
CA ALA A 21 13.31 -14.83 12.58
C ALA A 21 13.76 -15.40 11.23
N GLU A 22 12.80 -15.63 10.34
CA GLU A 22 13.06 -16.17 9.01
C GLU A 22 12.44 -15.26 7.94
N TYR A 23 13.07 -15.24 6.76
CA TYR A 23 12.43 -14.69 5.58
C TYR A 23 11.34 -15.66 5.08
N HIS A 24 10.23 -15.08 4.65
CA HIS A 24 9.10 -15.79 4.10
C HIS A 24 8.61 -15.07 2.85
N GLN A 25 8.33 -15.83 1.81
CA GLN A 25 7.79 -15.28 0.57
C GLN A 25 6.35 -14.81 0.81
N TYR A 26 6.13 -13.50 0.68
CA TYR A 26 4.81 -12.89 0.72
C TYR A 26 4.53 -12.17 -0.60
N THR A 27 3.26 -12.03 -0.94
CA THR A 27 2.79 -11.26 -2.10
C THR A 27 2.89 -9.75 -1.86
N GLU A 28 2.92 -9.34 -0.60
CA GLU A 28 2.97 -7.94 -0.14
C GLU A 28 4.06 -7.79 0.94
N LEU A 29 4.53 -6.56 1.16
CA LEU A 29 5.45 -6.27 2.26
C LEU A 29 4.68 -6.37 3.59
N LYS A 30 4.76 -7.54 4.21
CA LYS A 30 4.18 -7.81 5.52
C LYS A 30 5.09 -8.63 6.40
N HIS A 31 4.84 -8.50 7.71
CA HIS A 31 5.55 -9.26 8.73
C HIS A 31 4.52 -9.79 9.73
N THR A 32 4.75 -11.00 10.22
CA THR A 32 3.88 -11.62 11.24
C THR A 32 4.74 -12.18 12.35
N TRP A 33 4.19 -12.27 13.55
CA TRP A 33 4.85 -12.94 14.66
C TRP A 33 3.88 -13.83 15.41
N ARG A 34 4.42 -14.82 16.14
CA ARG A 34 3.66 -15.70 17.03
C ARG A 34 4.47 -15.98 18.29
N LEU A 35 3.79 -16.05 19.43
CA LEU A 35 4.35 -16.50 20.70
C LEU A 35 3.83 -17.91 21.00
N ARG A 36 4.71 -18.91 21.06
CA ARG A 36 4.38 -20.29 21.44
C ARG A 36 5.53 -20.91 22.24
N ASN A 37 5.23 -21.64 23.31
CA ASN A 37 6.23 -22.31 24.15
C ASN A 37 7.39 -21.40 24.60
N HIS A 38 7.07 -20.14 24.94
CA HIS A 38 8.04 -19.08 25.26
C HIS A 38 9.04 -18.77 24.13
N MET A 39 8.72 -19.08 22.88
CA MET A 39 9.48 -18.69 21.69
C MET A 39 8.69 -17.64 20.91
N LEU A 40 9.31 -16.49 20.64
CA LEU A 40 8.78 -15.43 19.80
C LEU A 40 9.33 -15.58 18.38
N SER A 41 8.51 -16.10 17.48
CA SER A 41 8.91 -16.38 16.10
C SER A 41 8.37 -15.33 15.14
N PHE A 42 9.24 -14.75 14.34
CA PHE A 42 8.93 -13.77 13.32
C PHE A 42 9.04 -14.38 11.92
N LYS A 43 8.04 -14.11 11.08
CA LYS A 43 8.11 -14.32 9.63
C LYS A 43 8.17 -12.96 8.95
N ILE A 44 9.30 -12.69 8.32
CA ILE A 44 9.62 -11.42 7.69
C ILE A 44 9.43 -11.54 6.19
N SER A 45 8.76 -10.60 5.52
CA SER A 45 8.74 -10.60 4.06
C SER A 45 10.16 -10.57 3.50
N ASP A 46 10.42 -11.46 2.56
CA ASP A 46 11.66 -11.55 1.78
C ASP A 46 11.93 -10.33 0.89
N TYR A 47 10.98 -9.38 0.78
CA TYR A 47 11.31 -8.05 0.25
C TYR A 47 12.37 -7.34 1.11
N MET A 48 12.45 -7.64 2.41
CA MET A 48 13.50 -7.12 3.29
C MET A 48 14.82 -7.90 3.20
N ASP A 49 14.91 -8.93 2.35
CA ASP A 49 16.16 -9.64 2.12
C ASP A 49 17.13 -8.74 1.33
N GLY A 50 18.36 -8.61 1.83
CA GLY A 50 19.36 -7.67 1.34
C GLY A 50 19.19 -6.22 1.83
N ALA A 51 18.25 -5.94 2.75
CA ALA A 51 18.18 -4.63 3.39
C ALA A 51 19.43 -4.36 4.27
N PRO A 52 19.92 -3.10 4.37
CA PRO A 52 21.06 -2.77 5.23
C PRO A 52 20.88 -3.25 6.68
N ASP A 53 21.98 -3.61 7.34
CA ASP A 53 21.94 -4.15 8.70
C ASP A 53 21.27 -3.17 9.68
N GLU A 54 21.45 -1.86 9.50
CA GLU A 54 20.80 -0.81 10.29
C GLU A 54 19.28 -0.81 10.11
N ILE A 55 18.80 -1.03 8.89
CA ILE A 55 17.36 -1.14 8.59
C ILE A 55 16.80 -2.44 9.19
N THR A 56 17.51 -3.55 9.05
CA THR A 56 17.10 -4.83 9.62
C THR A 56 17.06 -4.76 11.14
N LYS A 57 18.00 -4.06 11.78
CA LYS A 57 17.98 -3.75 13.22
C LYS A 57 16.79 -2.88 13.61
N ALA A 58 16.49 -1.85 12.81
CA ALA A 58 15.32 -0.99 13.02
C ALA A 58 14.00 -1.77 12.91
N LEU A 59 13.89 -2.69 11.94
CA LEU A 59 12.78 -3.61 11.78
C LEU A 59 12.63 -4.55 13.00
N ALA A 60 13.73 -5.12 13.47
CA ALA A 60 13.72 -5.97 14.66
C ALA A 60 13.20 -5.23 15.89
N TRP A 61 13.70 -4.01 16.15
CA TRP A 61 13.19 -3.14 17.22
C TRP A 61 11.69 -2.86 17.07
N TYR A 62 11.28 -2.46 15.87
CA TYR A 62 9.88 -2.16 15.56
C TYR A 62 8.96 -3.35 15.87
N LEU A 63 9.30 -4.55 15.39
CA LEU A 63 8.45 -5.73 15.55
C LEU A 63 8.48 -6.31 16.97
N ILE A 64 9.65 -6.38 17.62
CA ILE A 64 9.76 -6.90 18.99
C ILE A 64 9.01 -5.99 19.96
N CYS A 65 9.16 -4.67 19.83
CA CYS A 65 8.45 -3.75 20.69
C CYS A 65 6.92 -3.84 20.50
N ARG A 66 6.45 -4.03 19.26
CA ARG A 66 5.03 -4.27 18.98
C ARG A 66 4.54 -5.59 19.58
N ALA A 67 5.33 -6.67 19.46
CA ALA A 67 4.98 -7.98 20.00
C ALA A 67 4.88 -7.96 21.54
N LYS A 68 5.73 -7.18 22.21
CA LYS A 68 5.77 -7.04 23.67
C LYS A 68 4.86 -5.92 24.22
N GLY A 69 4.23 -5.11 23.36
CA GLY A 69 3.47 -3.94 23.79
C GLY A 69 4.33 -2.84 24.43
N SER A 70 5.64 -2.84 24.19
CA SER A 70 6.60 -1.87 24.74
C SER A 70 6.85 -0.70 23.81
N LYS A 71 7.37 0.41 24.34
CA LYS A 71 7.77 1.56 23.54
C LYS A 71 9.01 1.23 22.70
N CYS A 72 8.91 1.38 21.39
CA CYS A 72 10.04 1.29 20.48
C CYS A 72 11.02 2.44 20.73
N PRO A 73 12.35 2.20 20.72
CA PRO A 73 13.34 3.27 20.76
C PRO A 73 13.08 4.32 19.68
N ALA A 74 13.40 5.58 20.01
CA ALA A 74 13.20 6.71 19.10
C ALA A 74 13.92 6.48 17.77
N GLY A 75 13.30 6.89 16.66
CA GLY A 75 13.87 6.75 15.32
C GLY A 75 13.70 5.37 14.68
N MET A 76 13.84 4.27 15.43
CA MET A 76 13.84 2.90 14.87
C MET A 76 12.60 2.58 14.03
N ALA A 77 11.41 2.87 14.57
CA ALA A 77 10.18 2.64 13.84
C ALA A 77 10.08 3.50 12.56
N ALA A 78 10.53 4.76 12.61
CA ALA A 78 10.51 5.64 11.45
C ALA A 78 11.50 5.16 10.38
N GLN A 79 12.75 4.87 10.78
CA GLN A 79 13.79 4.38 9.89
C GLN A 79 13.37 3.14 9.09
N TYR A 80 12.78 2.15 9.75
CA TYR A 80 12.23 0.99 9.04
C TYR A 80 11.06 1.37 8.12
N LEU A 81 10.08 2.14 8.62
CA LEU A 81 8.87 2.47 7.86
C LEU A 81 9.16 3.37 6.66
N ASP A 82 10.16 4.24 6.74
CA ASP A 82 10.60 5.10 5.65
C ASP A 82 11.30 4.27 4.57
N TYR A 83 12.19 3.34 4.96
CA TYR A 83 12.79 2.39 4.02
C TYR A 83 11.74 1.46 3.37
N ALA A 84 10.77 0.97 4.14
CA ALA A 84 9.66 0.16 3.64
C ALA A 84 8.81 0.87 2.56
N ARG A 85 8.87 2.21 2.51
CA ARG A 85 8.15 3.06 1.55
C ARG A 85 9.06 3.69 0.49
N SER A 86 10.37 3.46 0.56
CA SER A 86 11.33 4.13 -0.30
C SER A 86 11.33 3.52 -1.71
N THR A 87 11.67 4.34 -2.70
CA THR A 87 11.94 3.84 -4.06
C THR A 87 13.15 2.91 -4.06
N GLU A 88 14.15 3.14 -3.20
CA GLU A 88 15.32 2.26 -3.05
C GLU A 88 14.95 0.78 -2.84
N LEU A 89 14.04 0.49 -1.90
CA LEU A 89 13.56 -0.88 -1.69
C LEU A 89 12.79 -1.39 -2.92
N TRP A 90 11.86 -0.59 -3.41
CA TRP A 90 10.89 -1.04 -4.41
C TRP A 90 11.46 -1.12 -5.82
N ASP A 91 12.49 -0.36 -6.17
CA ASP A 91 13.23 -0.47 -7.43
C ASP A 91 13.98 -1.81 -7.46
N ALA A 92 14.66 -2.18 -6.37
CA ALA A 92 15.36 -3.47 -6.26
C ALA A 92 14.40 -4.67 -6.24
N LYS A 93 13.16 -4.50 -5.79
CA LYS A 93 12.18 -5.58 -5.61
C LYS A 93 11.05 -5.56 -6.64
N ARG A 94 11.09 -4.66 -7.63
CA ARG A 94 10.03 -4.46 -8.64
C ARG A 94 9.63 -5.75 -9.35
N ASP A 95 10.59 -6.50 -9.90
CA ASP A 95 10.30 -7.72 -10.67
C ASP A 95 9.71 -8.83 -9.79
N SER A 96 10.20 -8.93 -8.55
CA SER A 96 9.64 -9.85 -7.55
C SER A 96 8.20 -9.47 -7.19
N PHE A 97 7.90 -8.18 -7.07
CA PHE A 97 6.54 -7.71 -6.84
C PHE A 97 5.62 -8.03 -8.01
N ILE A 98 6.02 -7.66 -9.24
CA ILE A 98 5.20 -7.85 -10.45
C ILE A 98 4.90 -9.34 -10.67
N SER A 99 5.90 -10.22 -10.57
CA SER A 99 5.71 -11.66 -10.76
C SER A 99 4.78 -12.30 -9.72
N ARG A 100 4.70 -11.73 -8.51
CA ARG A 100 3.86 -12.23 -7.41
C ARG A 100 2.49 -11.57 -7.36
N ALA A 101 2.31 -10.41 -8.00
CA ALA A 101 1.07 -9.66 -8.04
C ALA A 101 0.02 -10.30 -8.96
N ARG A 102 -0.31 -11.58 -8.74
CA ARG A 102 -1.27 -12.39 -9.53
C ARG A 102 -2.71 -11.85 -9.54
N ASN A 103 -2.98 -10.85 -8.71
CA ASN A 103 -4.27 -10.16 -8.65
C ASN A 103 -4.26 -8.86 -9.45
N LEU A 104 -3.13 -8.47 -10.05
CA LEU A 104 -2.97 -7.31 -10.92
C LEU A 104 -2.82 -7.77 -12.37
N SER A 105 -3.53 -7.10 -13.27
CA SER A 105 -3.34 -7.17 -14.71
C SER A 105 -2.74 -5.86 -15.17
N PHE A 106 -1.46 -5.85 -15.52
CA PHE A 106 -0.71 -4.68 -16.03
C PHE A 106 -1.06 -4.33 -17.50
N ARG A 107 -2.30 -4.62 -17.89
CA ARG A 107 -2.88 -4.21 -19.17
C ARG A 107 -3.90 -3.11 -18.86
N PRO A 108 -3.68 -1.85 -19.30
CA PRO A 108 -4.58 -0.74 -19.00
C PRO A 108 -5.98 -0.88 -19.63
N VAL A 109 -6.06 -1.58 -20.76
CA VAL A 109 -7.31 -1.85 -21.49
C VAL A 109 -8.11 -2.95 -20.78
N GLY A 110 -9.23 -2.55 -20.18
CA GLY A 110 -10.27 -3.44 -19.67
C GLY A 110 -11.19 -3.97 -20.78
N ASN A 111 -12.30 -4.58 -20.37
CA ASN A 111 -13.35 -5.04 -21.28
C ASN A 111 -14.22 -3.89 -21.80
N HIS A 112 -14.44 -2.86 -20.98
CA HIS A 112 -15.33 -1.73 -21.31
C HIS A 112 -14.63 -0.36 -21.17
N ARG A 113 -13.53 -0.27 -20.41
CA ARG A 113 -12.80 0.99 -20.15
C ARG A 113 -11.30 0.83 -20.35
N ASP A 114 -10.65 1.86 -20.87
CA ASP A 114 -9.19 1.98 -20.88
C ASP A 114 -8.73 2.93 -19.76
N LEU A 115 -7.92 2.42 -18.83
CA LEU A 115 -7.34 3.24 -17.76
C LEU A 115 -6.41 4.33 -18.28
N GLY A 116 -5.77 4.13 -19.43
CA GLY A 116 -4.93 5.14 -20.08
C GLY A 116 -5.75 6.36 -20.49
N GLU A 117 -6.89 6.13 -21.15
CA GLU A 117 -7.81 7.21 -21.54
C GLU A 117 -8.41 7.94 -20.33
N VAL A 118 -8.78 7.19 -19.29
CA VAL A 118 -9.30 7.77 -18.04
C VAL A 118 -8.21 8.59 -17.35
N PHE A 119 -6.99 8.07 -17.25
CA PHE A 119 -5.85 8.79 -16.69
C PHE A 119 -5.59 10.09 -17.44
N ASP A 120 -5.52 10.05 -18.77
CA ASP A 120 -5.23 11.25 -19.58
C ASP A 120 -6.30 12.32 -19.39
N TYR A 121 -7.58 11.93 -19.39
CA TYR A 121 -8.69 12.83 -19.13
C TYR A 121 -8.59 13.47 -17.74
N VAL A 122 -8.42 12.66 -16.69
CA VAL A 122 -8.33 13.15 -15.31
C VAL A 122 -7.09 14.03 -15.11
N ASN A 123 -5.94 13.63 -15.66
CA ASN A 123 -4.70 14.40 -15.63
C ASN A 123 -4.87 15.77 -16.32
N GLY A 124 -5.49 15.79 -17.50
CA GLY A 124 -5.78 17.02 -18.24
C GLY A 124 -6.72 17.96 -17.49
N CYS A 125 -7.85 17.43 -16.98
CA CYS A 125 -8.88 18.25 -16.32
C CYS A 125 -8.47 18.77 -14.94
N TYR A 126 -7.79 17.95 -14.13
CA TYR A 126 -7.59 18.25 -12.70
C TYR A 126 -6.13 18.49 -12.31
N PHE A 127 -5.18 18.14 -13.17
CA PHE A 127 -3.75 18.27 -12.90
C PHE A 127 -2.98 19.00 -14.02
N SER A 128 -3.71 19.68 -14.93
CA SER A 128 -3.12 20.44 -16.05
C SER A 128 -2.19 19.61 -16.95
N GLY A 129 -2.38 18.28 -17.00
CA GLY A 129 -1.50 17.36 -17.71
C GLY A 129 -0.11 17.17 -17.08
N GLY A 130 0.11 17.67 -15.86
CA GLY A 130 1.43 17.70 -15.22
C GLY A 130 1.91 16.38 -14.65
N LEU A 131 1.05 15.36 -14.54
CA LEU A 131 1.44 14.06 -14.00
C LEU A 131 2.03 13.16 -15.09
N ARG A 132 3.18 12.56 -14.80
CA ARG A 132 3.72 11.46 -15.59
C ARG A 132 2.83 10.24 -15.41
N ARG A 133 2.52 9.54 -16.50
CA ARG A 133 1.70 8.32 -16.45
C ARG A 133 2.37 7.24 -15.58
N PRO A 134 1.67 6.71 -14.57
CA PRO A 134 2.15 5.55 -13.81
C PRO A 134 1.99 4.25 -14.60
N ASP A 135 2.55 3.16 -14.08
CA ASP A 135 2.09 1.83 -14.47
C ASP A 135 0.60 1.73 -14.14
N LEU A 136 -0.21 1.27 -15.10
CA LEU A 136 -1.66 1.16 -14.95
C LEU A 136 -2.06 -0.30 -14.91
N ALA A 137 -2.82 -0.68 -13.89
CA ALA A 137 -3.27 -2.05 -13.71
C ALA A 137 -4.74 -2.15 -13.32
N TRP A 138 -5.37 -3.25 -13.72
CA TRP A 138 -6.65 -3.67 -13.14
C TRP A 138 -6.40 -4.67 -12.02
N THR A 139 -7.06 -4.49 -10.88
CA THR A 139 -7.14 -5.53 -9.85
C THR A 139 -8.29 -6.50 -10.18
N LYS A 140 -8.28 -7.72 -9.62
CA LYS A 140 -9.41 -8.66 -9.74
C LYS A 140 -10.72 -8.05 -9.21
N GLU A 141 -11.83 -8.45 -9.81
CA GLU A 141 -13.16 -8.02 -9.40
C GLU A 141 -13.46 -8.48 -7.97
N SER A 142 -13.59 -7.52 -7.06
CA SER A 142 -14.06 -7.78 -5.70
C SER A 142 -14.72 -6.52 -5.13
N PRO A 143 -16.06 -6.48 -5.00
CA PRO A 143 -16.79 -5.32 -4.49
C PRO A 143 -16.58 -5.08 -2.99
N SER A 144 -16.04 -6.06 -2.26
CA SER A 144 -15.65 -5.93 -0.84
C SER A 144 -14.21 -5.44 -0.65
N SER A 145 -13.49 -5.21 -1.74
CA SER A 145 -12.09 -4.78 -1.71
C SER A 145 -11.96 -3.30 -2.09
N ARG A 146 -10.76 -2.76 -1.89
CA ARG A 146 -10.40 -1.40 -2.28
C ARG A 146 -10.73 -1.16 -3.76
N LEU A 147 -11.37 -0.04 -4.08
CA LEU A 147 -11.79 0.29 -5.45
C LEU A 147 -10.64 0.82 -6.32
N GLY A 148 -9.59 1.33 -5.69
CA GLY A 148 -8.35 1.72 -6.32
C GLY A 148 -7.21 1.79 -5.30
N PHE A 149 -5.98 1.88 -5.79
CA PHE A 149 -4.85 2.36 -4.99
C PHE A 149 -3.79 2.99 -5.88
N TYR A 150 -3.10 3.99 -5.33
CA TYR A 150 -1.80 4.44 -5.82
C TYR A 150 -0.65 3.90 -4.97
N PHE A 151 0.28 3.20 -5.58
CA PHE A 151 1.50 2.75 -4.96
C PHE A 151 2.67 3.64 -5.40
N LYS A 152 2.91 4.69 -4.62
CA LYS A 152 3.89 5.75 -4.89
C LYS A 152 5.29 5.23 -5.19
N ALA A 153 5.83 4.34 -4.36
CA ALA A 153 7.20 3.83 -4.52
C ALA A 153 7.41 3.04 -5.83
N LEU A 154 6.36 2.39 -6.35
CA LEU A 154 6.40 1.70 -7.64
C LEU A 154 5.87 2.54 -8.80
N ASN A 155 5.35 3.75 -8.53
CA ASN A 155 4.66 4.56 -9.51
C ASN A 155 3.56 3.76 -10.25
N LEU A 156 2.70 3.09 -9.47
CA LEU A 156 1.67 2.17 -9.97
C LEU A 156 0.29 2.61 -9.50
N LEU A 157 -0.64 2.84 -10.43
CA LEU A 157 -2.06 3.06 -10.16
C LEU A 157 -2.82 1.81 -10.57
N ALA A 158 -3.59 1.25 -9.63
CA ALA A 158 -4.48 0.14 -9.93
C ALA A 158 -5.93 0.49 -9.61
N ALA A 159 -6.84 0.13 -10.52
CA ALA A 159 -8.28 0.26 -10.33
C ALA A 159 -8.94 -1.12 -10.26
N ASN A 160 -10.02 -1.24 -9.49
CA ASN A 160 -10.74 -2.49 -9.34
C ASN A 160 -11.60 -2.79 -10.57
N ARG A 161 -11.51 -4.02 -11.09
CA ARG A 161 -12.26 -4.43 -12.29
C ARG A 161 -13.79 -4.40 -12.11
N VAL A 162 -14.30 -4.29 -10.89
CA VAL A 162 -15.73 -3.99 -10.67
C VAL A 162 -16.17 -2.67 -11.32
N LEU A 163 -15.24 -1.74 -11.57
CA LEU A 163 -15.46 -0.46 -12.24
C LEU A 163 -15.39 -0.56 -13.77
N ASP A 164 -14.90 -1.69 -14.30
CA ASP A 164 -14.80 -1.98 -15.74
C ASP A 164 -16.11 -2.59 -16.24
N SER A 165 -17.16 -1.77 -16.34
CA SER A 165 -18.49 -2.20 -16.81
C SER A 165 -19.23 -1.05 -17.48
N GLU A 166 -20.04 -1.36 -18.51
CA GLU A 166 -20.99 -0.41 -19.11
C GLU A 166 -22.01 0.14 -18.11
N ARG A 167 -22.34 -0.63 -17.07
CA ARG A 167 -23.27 -0.22 -16.01
C ARG A 167 -22.65 0.78 -15.03
N VAL A 168 -21.33 0.91 -15.04
CA VAL A 168 -20.59 1.87 -14.23
C VAL A 168 -20.46 3.15 -15.06
N PRO A 169 -21.10 4.26 -14.64
CA PRO A 169 -20.92 5.54 -15.30
C PRO A 169 -19.44 5.91 -15.33
N ARG A 170 -18.97 6.46 -16.46
CA ARG A 170 -17.55 6.78 -16.66
C ARG A 170 -16.99 7.68 -15.55
N TYR A 171 -17.78 8.64 -15.08
CA TYR A 171 -17.39 9.56 -14.00
C TYR A 171 -17.05 8.86 -12.68
N VAL A 172 -17.57 7.65 -12.43
CA VAL A 172 -17.25 6.88 -11.21
C VAL A 172 -15.83 6.37 -11.27
N LEU A 173 -15.41 5.82 -12.42
CA LEU A 173 -14.04 5.38 -12.62
C LEU A 173 -13.08 6.57 -12.65
N GLU A 174 -13.47 7.67 -13.31
CA GLU A 174 -12.70 8.92 -13.30
C GLU A 174 -12.49 9.46 -11.89
N PHE A 175 -13.52 9.42 -11.04
CA PHE A 175 -13.41 9.84 -9.64
C PHE A 175 -12.45 8.95 -8.84
N VAL A 176 -12.51 7.63 -9.02
CA VAL A 176 -11.57 6.71 -8.36
C VAL A 176 -10.14 6.98 -8.84
N VAL A 177 -9.92 7.16 -10.14
CA VAL A 177 -8.59 7.51 -10.68
C VAL A 177 -8.12 8.87 -10.15
N TYR A 178 -9.01 9.87 -10.08
CA TYR A 178 -8.72 11.18 -9.50
C TYR A 178 -8.29 11.07 -8.04
N HIS A 179 -9.03 10.31 -7.23
CA HIS A 179 -8.69 10.02 -5.83
C HIS A 179 -7.30 9.40 -5.70
N GLU A 180 -6.98 8.42 -6.54
CA GLU A 180 -5.66 7.78 -6.52
C GLU A 180 -4.54 8.73 -6.95
N LEU A 181 -4.77 9.60 -7.93
CA LEU A 181 -3.80 10.64 -8.32
C LEU A 181 -3.62 11.72 -7.24
N LEU A 182 -4.64 11.99 -6.42
CA LEU A 182 -4.46 12.85 -5.25
C LEU A 182 -3.47 12.26 -4.25
N HIS A 183 -3.41 10.93 -4.07
CA HIS A 183 -2.37 10.30 -3.23
C HIS A 183 -0.95 10.47 -3.78
N GLU A 184 -0.81 10.66 -5.10
CA GLU A 184 0.50 10.95 -5.70
C GLU A 184 0.96 12.36 -5.37
N VAL A 185 0.10 13.37 -5.61
CA VAL A 185 0.48 14.78 -5.43
C VAL A 185 0.40 15.27 -3.98
N MET A 186 -0.38 14.61 -3.14
CA MET A 186 -0.56 15.01 -1.74
C MET A 186 0.17 14.04 -0.81
N ASN A 187 1.20 14.56 -0.12
CA ASN A 187 1.87 13.79 0.91
C ASN A 187 0.98 13.66 2.16
N PRO A 188 1.00 12.50 2.84
CA PRO A 188 0.29 12.35 4.09
C PRO A 188 0.88 13.29 5.16
N LYS A 189 0.03 13.76 6.09
CA LYS A 189 0.48 14.57 7.24
C LYS A 189 0.78 13.67 8.44
N GLY A 190 1.81 14.00 9.22
CA GLY A 190 2.18 13.28 10.44
C GLY A 190 3.57 12.67 10.38
N THR A 191 3.77 11.57 11.12
CA THR A 191 5.05 10.84 11.18
C THR A 191 4.96 9.54 10.41
N ALA A 192 6.11 8.89 10.15
CA ALA A 192 6.15 7.56 9.57
C ALA A 192 5.26 6.55 10.33
N THR A 193 5.23 6.63 11.66
CA THR A 193 4.44 5.73 12.51
C THR A 193 2.97 6.12 12.65
N ARG A 194 2.62 7.37 12.38
CA ARG A 194 1.26 7.92 12.52
C ARG A 194 1.02 8.95 11.41
N SER A 195 0.60 8.47 10.25
CA SER A 195 0.32 9.28 9.07
C SER A 195 -1.19 9.33 8.78
N ILE A 196 -1.66 10.48 8.30
CA ILE A 196 -3.03 10.71 7.86
C ILE A 196 -2.98 11.08 6.38
N HIS A 197 -3.53 10.22 5.53
CA HIS A 197 -3.58 10.43 4.07
C HIS A 197 -4.76 11.32 3.68
N HIS A 198 -5.96 11.00 4.19
CA HIS A 198 -7.19 11.75 3.91
C HIS A 198 -7.40 12.92 4.89
N THR A 199 -6.49 13.89 4.83
CA THR A 199 -6.56 15.12 5.63
C THR A 199 -7.74 16.01 5.22
N LYS A 200 -8.02 17.07 5.98
CA LYS A 200 -9.04 18.07 5.59
C LYS A 200 -8.78 18.63 4.18
N GLU A 201 -7.52 18.98 3.91
CA GLU A 201 -7.07 19.48 2.62
C GLU A 201 -7.27 18.46 1.50
N PHE A 202 -6.99 17.18 1.77
CA PHE A 202 -7.24 16.10 0.80
C PHE A 202 -8.73 16.03 0.44
N LYS A 203 -9.61 16.05 1.45
CA LYS A 203 -11.07 16.02 1.24
C LYS A 203 -11.59 17.27 0.52
N GLU A 204 -10.96 18.42 0.74
CA GLU A 204 -11.27 19.64 0.00
C GLU A 204 -10.90 19.53 -1.47
N ARG A 205 -9.72 18.96 -1.80
CA ARG A 205 -9.32 18.66 -3.18
C ARG A 205 -10.22 17.61 -3.82
N GLU A 206 -10.56 16.56 -3.10
CA GLU A 206 -11.45 15.50 -3.57
C GLU A 206 -12.82 16.06 -4.02
N ARG A 207 -13.37 17.01 -3.26
CA ARG A 207 -14.63 17.72 -3.59
C ARG A 207 -14.56 18.63 -4.80
N GLN A 208 -13.37 18.91 -5.35
CA GLN A 208 -13.22 19.68 -6.59
C GLN A 208 -13.51 18.83 -7.84
N PHE A 209 -13.66 17.51 -7.69
CA PHE A 209 -14.13 16.67 -8.78
C PHE A 209 -15.54 17.09 -9.22
N SER A 210 -15.74 17.27 -10.52
CA SER A 210 -16.94 17.93 -11.03
C SER A 210 -18.23 17.16 -10.77
N MET A 211 -18.14 15.83 -10.69
CA MET A 211 -19.25 14.90 -10.39
C MET A 211 -19.08 14.25 -9.01
N TYR A 212 -18.49 14.96 -8.04
CA TYR A 212 -18.12 14.41 -6.73
C TYR A 212 -19.32 13.76 -6.02
N SER A 213 -20.43 14.51 -5.89
CA SER A 213 -21.63 14.04 -5.18
C SER A 213 -22.23 12.80 -5.83
N GLU A 214 -22.32 12.77 -7.16
CA GLU A 214 -22.85 11.65 -7.94
C GLU A 214 -21.96 10.41 -7.86
N ALA A 215 -20.64 10.61 -7.92
CA ALA A 215 -19.67 9.54 -7.79
C ALA A 215 -19.72 8.90 -6.40
N GLU A 216 -19.69 9.70 -5.33
CA GLU A 216 -19.82 9.23 -3.95
C GLU A 216 -21.14 8.51 -3.69
N ASP A 217 -22.26 9.06 -4.18
CA ASP A 217 -23.58 8.44 -4.06
C ASP A 217 -23.64 7.09 -4.77
N TRP A 218 -23.00 6.97 -5.93
CA TRP A 218 -22.93 5.70 -6.67
C TRP A 218 -22.04 4.69 -5.93
N LEU A 219 -20.84 5.11 -5.50
CA LEU A 219 -19.88 4.26 -4.80
C LEU A 219 -20.42 3.75 -3.46
N SER A 220 -21.14 4.59 -2.71
CA SER A 220 -21.76 4.20 -1.44
C SER A 220 -22.81 3.09 -1.61
N LYS A 221 -23.48 3.02 -2.77
CA LYS A 221 -24.44 1.96 -3.11
C LYS A 221 -23.72 0.67 -3.49
N LEU A 222 -22.54 0.77 -4.12
CA LEU A 222 -21.70 -0.38 -4.46
C LEU A 222 -21.13 -1.06 -3.20
N SER A 223 -20.76 -0.27 -2.17
CA SER A 223 -20.18 -0.78 -0.93
C SER A 223 -21.19 -1.36 0.06
N ARG A 224 -22.50 -1.19 -0.17
CA ARG A 224 -23.54 -1.78 0.69
C ARG A 224 -23.64 -3.29 0.42
N PRO A 225 -23.67 -4.15 1.46
CA PRO A 225 -23.89 -5.57 1.26
C PRO A 225 -25.22 -5.76 0.53
N ARG A 226 -25.20 -6.46 -0.61
CA ARG A 226 -26.44 -6.87 -1.27
C ARG A 226 -27.17 -7.79 -0.30
N THR A 227 -28.28 -7.32 0.27
CA THR A 227 -29.23 -8.19 0.98
C THR A 227 -29.61 -9.30 -0.01
N ARG A 228 -29.16 -10.53 0.24
CA ARG A 228 -29.64 -11.69 -0.50
C ARG A 228 -31.14 -11.76 -0.25
N ARG A 229 -31.94 -11.49 -1.29
CA ARG A 229 -33.33 -11.92 -1.36
C ARG A 229 -33.36 -13.39 -1.75
#